data_AF-A0A5U4ZIG9-F1
#
_entry.id   AF-A0A5U4ZIG9-F1
#
_cell.length_a   1.000
_cell.length_b   1.000
_cell.length_c   1.000
_cell.angle_alpha   90.00
_cell.angle_beta   90.00
_cell.angle_gamma   90.00
#
_symmetry.space_group_name_H-M   'P 1'
#
loop_
_entity.id
_entity.type
_entity.pdbx_description
1 polymer ?
#
loop_
_entity_poly.entity_id
_entity_poly.type
_entity_poly.pdbx_seq_one_letter_code
_entity_poly.pdbx_strand_id
1 'polypeptide(L)'
;MMKLIDVLVQELPRRGGWPAGVEEIWQDYDRMMRPIGWFHDELCDDHRRQHHDAHVKISRKQYEAALASSKSKWDGEGLPPIGAKCEFISNDTTWGEVSVIGFDGDKVVFKPSGDTYYAIAPSNKQIFRPIRSEADKKRDEAIHAITELCRNSASNGHSAELIYDAIKSGKIVID
;
A
#
# COMPACT_ATOMS: atom_id res chain seq x y z
N MET A 1 20.28 0.46 8.84
CA MET A 1 19.31 1.57 8.67
C MET A 1 18.54 1.37 7.36
N MET A 2 17.70 2.34 6.96
CA MET A 2 17.07 2.39 5.63
C MET A 2 18.05 2.95 4.59
N LYS A 3 17.77 2.84 3.29
CA LYS A 3 18.54 3.58 2.26
C LYS A 3 17.96 4.96 2.05
N LEU A 4 18.75 5.88 1.50
CA LEU A 4 18.32 7.25 1.20
C LEU A 4 17.04 7.26 0.34
N ILE A 5 16.97 6.37 -0.65
CA ILE A 5 15.80 6.23 -1.52
C ILE A 5 14.52 5.88 -0.75
N ASP A 6 14.61 5.01 0.25
CA ASP A 6 13.45 4.57 1.04
C ASP A 6 12.93 5.71 1.90
N VAL A 7 13.84 6.49 2.50
CA VAL A 7 13.49 7.70 3.25
C VAL A 7 12.79 8.71 2.33
N LEU A 8 13.33 8.97 1.15
CA LEU A 8 12.72 9.92 0.22
C LEU A 8 11.32 9.47 -0.21
N VAL A 9 11.16 8.19 -0.53
CA VAL A 9 9.86 7.58 -0.86
C VAL A 9 8.87 7.72 0.30
N GLN A 10 9.32 7.60 1.54
CA GLN A 10 8.47 7.72 2.72
C GLN A 10 8.10 9.18 3.08
N GLU A 11 9.07 10.10 3.06
CA GLU A 11 8.92 11.45 3.63
C GLU A 11 8.49 12.50 2.60
N LEU A 12 8.97 12.42 1.35
CA LEU A 12 8.62 13.43 0.33
C LEU A 12 7.11 13.51 0.06
N PRO A 13 6.35 12.40 -0.06
CA PRO A 13 4.90 12.49 -0.26
C PRO A 13 4.16 13.28 0.82
N ARG A 14 4.62 13.20 2.08
CA ARG A 14 4.05 13.95 3.22
C ARG A 14 4.31 15.46 3.15
N ARG A 15 5.27 15.88 2.33
CA ARG A 15 5.85 17.23 2.32
C ARG A 15 5.72 17.90 0.95
N GLY A 16 4.75 17.47 0.14
CA GLY A 16 4.45 18.05 -1.18
C GLY A 16 5.13 17.33 -2.35
N GLY A 17 5.78 16.20 -2.11
CA GLY A 17 6.43 15.40 -3.14
C GLY A 17 7.85 15.88 -3.46
N TRP A 18 8.30 15.56 -4.66
CA TRP A 18 9.63 15.96 -5.12
C TRP A 18 9.69 17.48 -5.32
N PRO A 19 10.69 18.20 -4.76
CA PRO A 19 10.76 19.65 -4.84
C PRO A 19 10.90 20.15 -6.30
N ALA A 20 10.21 21.25 -6.62
CA ALA A 20 10.29 21.86 -7.95
C ALA A 20 11.71 22.41 -8.20
N GLY A 21 12.24 22.15 -9.40
CA GLY A 21 13.56 22.63 -9.82
C GLY A 21 14.76 21.90 -9.20
N VAL A 22 14.53 20.87 -8.38
CA VAL A 22 15.59 20.03 -7.81
C VAL A 22 15.82 18.81 -8.70
N GLU A 23 17.06 18.58 -9.12
CA GLU A 23 17.41 17.42 -9.96
C GLU A 23 17.78 16.20 -9.12
N GLU A 24 18.49 16.43 -8.02
CA GLU A 24 19.08 15.40 -7.16
C GLU A 24 18.96 15.78 -5.69
N ILE A 25 18.77 14.77 -4.83
CA ILE A 25 18.78 14.91 -3.38
C ILE A 25 19.80 13.94 -2.78
N TRP A 26 20.57 14.39 -1.79
CA TRP A 26 21.53 13.56 -1.05
C TRP A 26 21.60 13.97 0.42
N GLN A 27 22.09 13.05 1.26
CA GLN A 27 22.47 13.36 2.63
C GLN A 27 23.99 13.57 2.70
N ASP A 28 24.42 14.72 3.22
CA ASP A 28 25.83 15.08 3.37
C ASP A 28 26.36 14.64 4.75
N TYR A 29 27.69 14.71 4.96
CA TYR A 29 28.35 14.25 6.19
C TYR A 29 27.95 15.06 7.44
N ASP A 30 27.42 16.26 7.24
CA ASP A 30 26.84 17.13 8.29
C ASP A 30 25.40 16.74 8.64
N ARG A 31 24.93 15.60 8.13
CA ARG A 31 23.58 15.03 8.32
C ARG A 31 22.45 15.81 7.65
N MET A 32 22.78 16.83 6.86
CA MET A 32 21.81 17.63 6.12
C MET A 32 21.41 16.95 4.82
N MET A 33 20.12 17.04 4.51
CA MET A 33 19.61 16.73 3.18
C MET A 33 19.79 17.95 2.28
N ARG A 34 20.55 17.80 1.21
CA ARG A 34 20.79 18.83 0.20
C ARG A 34 20.00 18.51 -1.07
N PRO A 35 19.47 19.51 -1.78
CA PRO A 35 19.46 20.95 -1.45
C PRO A 35 18.32 21.38 -0.50
N ILE A 36 17.48 20.45 -0.03
CA ILE A 36 16.21 20.75 0.66
C ILE A 36 16.36 21.31 2.09
N GLY A 37 17.54 21.18 2.70
CA GLY A 37 17.84 21.68 4.04
C GLY A 37 17.13 20.95 5.17
N TRP A 38 16.72 19.68 4.97
CA TRP A 38 16.15 18.87 6.05
C TRP A 38 17.23 18.26 6.92
N PHE A 39 16.96 18.23 8.23
CA PHE A 39 17.86 17.72 9.24
C PHE A 39 17.33 16.38 9.73
N HIS A 40 18.23 15.41 9.85
CA HIS A 40 17.90 14.09 10.36
C HIS A 40 19.11 13.54 11.13
N ASP A 41 18.87 12.90 12.27
CA ASP A 41 19.96 12.52 13.19
C ASP A 41 20.89 11.44 12.61
N GLU A 42 20.36 10.47 11.86
CA GLU A 42 21.12 9.46 11.11
C GLU A 42 20.13 8.67 10.24
N LEU A 43 20.13 8.85 8.92
CA LEU A 43 18.93 8.52 8.13
C LEU A 43 19.10 7.35 7.17
N CYS A 44 20.29 7.17 6.61
CA CYS A 44 20.49 6.13 5.63
C CYS A 44 21.89 5.53 5.61
N ASP A 45 22.01 4.21 5.41
CA ASP A 45 23.32 3.51 5.46
C ASP A 45 24.31 3.99 4.37
N ASP A 46 23.75 4.54 3.28
CA ASP A 46 24.42 4.96 2.06
C ASP A 46 24.65 6.48 1.97
N HIS A 47 24.54 7.24 3.06
CA HIS A 47 24.91 8.66 3.05
C HIS A 47 26.44 8.88 2.93
N ARG A 48 26.84 10.11 2.56
CA ARG A 48 28.25 10.52 2.56
C ARG A 48 28.75 10.61 4.00
N ARG A 49 29.65 9.71 4.43
CA ARG A 49 30.10 9.64 5.83
C ARG A 49 31.18 10.65 6.17
N GLN A 50 32.06 10.95 5.22
CA GLN A 50 33.14 11.93 5.37
C GLN A 50 33.18 12.93 4.21
N HIS A 51 33.79 14.09 4.45
CA HIS A 51 33.91 15.14 3.43
C HIS A 51 34.65 14.70 2.16
N HIS A 52 35.43 13.63 2.15
CA HIS A 52 36.09 13.16 0.91
C HIS A 52 35.36 11.99 0.24
N ASP A 53 34.31 11.45 0.86
CA ASP A 53 33.55 10.34 0.28
C ASP A 53 32.67 10.82 -0.87
N ALA A 54 32.40 9.89 -1.80
CA ALA A 54 31.45 10.10 -2.88
C ALA A 54 30.03 10.31 -2.32
N HIS A 55 29.26 11.16 -3.01
CA HIS A 55 27.86 11.39 -2.66
C HIS A 55 27.02 10.24 -3.21
N VAL A 56 26.13 9.68 -2.39
CA VAL A 56 24.98 8.93 -2.91
C VAL A 56 23.88 9.93 -3.17
N LYS A 57 23.62 10.15 -4.46
CA LYS A 57 22.60 11.07 -4.92
C LYS A 57 21.44 10.29 -5.50
N ILE A 58 20.24 10.67 -5.09
CA ILE A 58 19.01 10.17 -5.68
C ILE A 58 18.51 11.22 -6.65
N SER A 59 18.37 10.83 -7.91
CA SER A 59 17.71 11.64 -8.92
C SER A 59 16.20 11.57 -8.78
N ARG A 60 15.50 12.58 -9.30
CA ARG A 60 14.03 12.58 -9.40
C ARG A 60 13.51 11.30 -10.06
N LYS A 61 14.17 10.82 -11.12
CA LYS A 61 13.78 9.61 -11.85
C LYS A 61 13.89 8.36 -10.99
N GLN A 62 14.96 8.22 -10.20
CA GLN A 62 15.13 7.10 -9.27
C GLN A 62 14.06 7.13 -8.18
N TYR A 63 13.77 8.31 -7.62
CA TYR A 63 12.67 8.48 -6.67
C TYR A 63 11.32 8.11 -7.26
N GLU A 64 10.97 8.61 -8.45
CA GLU A 64 9.68 8.31 -9.08
C GLU A 64 9.55 6.81 -9.40
N ALA A 65 10.62 6.17 -9.89
CA ALA A 65 10.64 4.72 -10.13
C ALA A 65 10.50 3.92 -8.82
N ALA A 66 11.21 4.31 -7.77
CA ALA A 66 11.12 3.68 -6.46
C ALA A 66 9.75 3.90 -5.81
N LEU A 67 9.17 5.10 -5.95
CA LEU A 67 7.83 5.42 -5.47
C LEU A 67 6.78 4.60 -6.22
N ALA A 68 6.91 4.44 -7.54
CA ALA A 68 6.05 3.57 -8.33
C ALA A 68 6.19 2.10 -7.91
N SER A 69 7.41 1.62 -7.70
CA SER A 69 7.68 0.25 -7.23
C SER A 69 7.18 0.03 -5.79
N SER A 70 7.31 1.01 -4.91
CA SER A 70 6.82 0.95 -3.53
C SER A 70 5.29 0.89 -3.48
N LYS A 71 4.59 1.56 -4.40
CA LYS A 71 3.13 1.45 -4.54
C LYS A 71 2.68 0.05 -4.95
N SER A 72 3.56 -0.75 -5.58
CA SER A 72 3.27 -2.12 -6.03
C SER A 72 3.64 -3.22 -5.04
N LYS A 73 4.31 -2.91 -3.91
CA LYS A 73 4.95 -3.92 -3.04
C LYS A 73 4.26 -4.17 -1.70
N TRP A 74 3.10 -3.56 -1.47
CA TRP A 74 2.33 -3.88 -0.27
C TRP A 74 1.48 -5.12 -0.56
N ASP A 75 1.73 -6.20 0.18
CA ASP A 75 1.07 -7.50 0.08
C ASP A 75 -0.20 -7.59 0.96
N GLY A 76 -0.53 -6.52 1.67
CA GLY A 76 -1.65 -6.48 2.60
C GLY A 76 -1.26 -6.78 4.05
N GLU A 77 0.00 -7.11 4.34
CA GLU A 77 0.46 -7.21 5.71
C GLU A 77 0.84 -5.83 6.27
N GLY A 78 0.37 -5.54 7.49
CA GLY A 78 0.62 -4.26 8.15
C GLY A 78 -0.18 -3.09 7.56
N LEU A 79 0.23 -1.86 7.88
CA LEU A 79 -0.45 -0.66 7.41
C LEU A 79 -0.08 -0.36 5.95
N PRO A 80 -1.05 0.07 5.11
CA PRO A 80 -0.78 0.45 3.73
C PRO A 80 0.17 1.65 3.64
N PRO A 81 1.13 1.69 2.71
CA PRO A 81 2.05 2.81 2.59
C PRO A 81 1.33 4.09 2.12
N ILE A 82 1.89 5.25 2.45
CA ILE A 82 1.34 6.54 2.04
C ILE A 82 1.38 6.66 0.51
N GLY A 83 0.28 7.12 -0.07
CA GLY A 83 0.08 7.19 -1.51
C GLY A 83 -0.31 5.84 -2.13
N ALA A 84 -0.48 4.78 -1.35
CA ALA A 84 -1.08 3.54 -1.83
C ALA A 84 -2.55 3.76 -2.12
N LYS A 85 -2.98 3.23 -3.27
CA LYS A 85 -4.39 2.98 -3.54
C LYS A 85 -4.69 1.57 -3.06
N CYS A 86 -5.69 1.42 -2.20
CA CYS A 86 -6.03 0.18 -1.54
C CYS A 86 -7.53 0.04 -1.39
N GLU A 87 -7.98 -1.17 -1.07
CA GLU A 87 -9.35 -1.39 -0.64
C GLU A 87 -9.43 -1.29 0.88
N PHE A 88 -10.50 -0.68 1.37
CA PHE A 88 -10.80 -0.50 2.78
C PHE A 88 -12.20 -1.02 3.06
N ILE A 89 -12.36 -1.74 4.17
CA ILE A 89 -13.66 -2.15 4.70
C ILE A 89 -13.90 -1.45 6.04
N SER A 90 -15.06 -0.80 6.12
CA SER A 90 -15.56 -0.20 7.36
C SER A 90 -16.49 -1.19 8.08
N ASN A 91 -17.29 -0.73 9.05
CA ASN A 91 -18.22 -1.57 9.79
C ASN A 91 -19.38 -2.14 8.93
N ASP A 92 -19.55 -1.65 7.70
CA ASP A 92 -20.66 -1.89 6.77
C ASP A 92 -20.37 -2.99 5.73
N THR A 93 -19.36 -3.84 5.98
CA THR A 93 -19.04 -5.06 5.23
C THR A 93 -18.68 -4.89 3.74
N THR A 94 -18.68 -3.66 3.23
CA THR A 94 -18.41 -3.37 1.82
C THR A 94 -17.00 -2.82 1.65
N TRP A 95 -16.28 -3.34 0.66
CA TRP A 95 -14.95 -2.85 0.31
C TRP A 95 -15.06 -1.63 -0.61
N GLY A 96 -14.41 -0.53 -0.23
CA GLY A 96 -14.29 0.68 -1.04
C GLY A 96 -12.84 1.00 -1.40
N GLU A 97 -12.61 1.59 -2.58
CA GLU A 97 -11.27 2.08 -2.95
C GLU A 97 -10.96 3.36 -2.16
N VAL A 98 -9.77 3.40 -1.56
CA VAL A 98 -9.26 4.55 -0.84
C VAL A 98 -7.80 4.82 -1.22
N SER A 99 -7.40 6.08 -1.11
CA SER A 99 -6.01 6.51 -1.23
C SER A 99 -5.48 6.89 0.14
N VAL A 100 -4.39 6.27 0.58
CA VAL A 100 -3.73 6.63 1.85
C VAL A 100 -3.01 7.95 1.69
N ILE A 101 -3.26 8.91 2.58
CA ILE A 101 -2.68 10.26 2.51
C ILE A 101 -1.74 10.56 3.68
N GLY A 102 -1.80 9.77 4.76
CA GLY A 102 -0.95 9.98 5.92
C GLY A 102 -1.25 9.03 7.06
N PHE A 103 -0.55 9.23 8.17
CA PHE A 103 -0.83 8.56 9.44
C PHE A 103 -0.97 9.60 10.55
N ASP A 104 -1.86 9.35 11.50
CA ASP A 104 -1.96 10.07 12.77
C ASP A 104 -1.67 9.07 13.90
N GLY A 105 -0.40 9.04 14.34
CA GLY A 105 0.11 7.96 15.19
C GLY A 105 0.04 6.61 14.49
N ASP A 106 -0.76 5.69 15.04
CA ASP A 106 -1.03 4.35 14.51
C ASP A 106 -2.23 4.28 13.56
N LYS A 107 -2.90 5.41 13.29
CA LYS A 107 -4.14 5.46 12.49
C LYS A 107 -3.85 5.85 11.06
N VAL A 108 -4.51 5.18 10.13
CA VAL A 108 -4.43 5.50 8.69
C VAL A 108 -5.35 6.66 8.38
N VAL A 109 -4.80 7.72 7.81
CA VAL A 109 -5.55 8.82 7.20
C VAL A 109 -5.65 8.54 5.71
N PHE A 110 -6.88 8.48 5.20
CA PHE A 110 -7.14 8.12 3.81
C PHE A 110 -8.26 8.97 3.19
N LYS A 111 -8.35 8.91 1.87
CA LYS A 111 -9.35 9.59 1.08
C LYS A 111 -10.14 8.56 0.26
N PRO A 112 -11.46 8.42 0.45
CA PRO A 112 -12.30 7.58 -0.40
C PRO A 112 -12.30 8.03 -1.86
N SER A 113 -12.35 7.07 -2.78
CA SER A 113 -12.39 7.36 -4.21
C SER A 113 -13.70 8.06 -4.59
N GLY A 114 -13.60 9.18 -5.30
CA GLY A 114 -14.77 9.98 -5.72
C GLY A 114 -15.25 11.04 -4.72
N ASP A 115 -14.72 11.04 -3.49
CA ASP A 115 -15.12 11.99 -2.45
C ASP A 115 -14.14 13.16 -2.28
N THR A 116 -14.60 14.24 -1.64
CA THR A 116 -13.78 15.41 -1.31
C THR A 116 -13.32 15.46 0.15
N TYR A 117 -13.80 14.56 1.00
CA TYR A 117 -13.45 14.50 2.42
C TYR A 117 -12.32 13.51 2.73
N TYR A 118 -11.71 13.67 3.90
CA TYR A 118 -10.71 12.76 4.45
C TYR A 118 -11.32 11.95 5.59
N ALA A 119 -10.92 10.70 5.74
CA ALA A 119 -11.32 9.83 6.83
C ALA A 119 -10.10 9.33 7.59
N ILE A 120 -10.29 9.05 8.88
CA ILE A 120 -9.29 8.42 9.74
C ILE A 120 -9.87 7.07 10.14
N ALA A 121 -9.09 6.01 9.97
CA ALA A 121 -9.45 4.69 10.47
C ALA A 121 -9.23 4.64 12.00
N PRO A 122 -10.27 4.75 12.85
CA PRO A 122 -10.09 4.88 14.29
C PRO A 122 -10.02 3.53 15.01
N SER A 123 -10.25 2.41 14.31
CA SER A 123 -10.39 1.09 14.93
C SER A 123 -9.66 -0.02 14.20
N ASN A 124 -9.19 -0.98 14.98
CA ASN A 124 -8.47 -2.18 14.54
C ASN A 124 -9.36 -3.16 13.77
N LYS A 125 -10.69 -2.96 13.77
CA LYS A 125 -11.65 -3.78 13.00
C LYS A 125 -11.69 -3.41 11.53
N GLN A 126 -11.14 -2.24 11.19
CA GLN A 126 -11.05 -1.78 9.82
C GLN A 126 -9.84 -2.42 9.17
N ILE A 127 -10.06 -3.03 8.01
CA ILE A 127 -9.04 -3.78 7.30
C ILE A 127 -8.73 -3.05 6.01
N PHE A 128 -7.44 -2.88 5.74
CA PHE A 128 -6.95 -2.45 4.44
C PHE A 128 -6.38 -3.66 3.71
N ARG A 129 -6.49 -3.69 2.39
CA ARG A 129 -5.73 -4.63 1.55
C ARG A 129 -5.38 -4.01 0.20
N PRO A 130 -4.41 -4.57 -0.54
CA PRO A 130 -4.06 -4.07 -1.87
C PRO A 130 -5.28 -4.12 -2.81
N ILE A 131 -5.30 -3.25 -3.82
CA ILE A 131 -6.32 -3.34 -4.87
C ILE A 131 -6.19 -4.70 -5.56
N ARG A 132 -7.26 -5.48 -5.48
CA ARG A 132 -7.35 -6.78 -6.13
C ARG A 132 -7.64 -6.59 -7.62
N SER A 133 -6.99 -7.39 -8.47
CA SER A 133 -7.37 -7.44 -9.88
C SER A 133 -8.79 -8.00 -10.01
N GLU A 134 -9.47 -7.75 -11.13
CA GLU A 134 -10.80 -8.33 -11.37
C GLU A 134 -10.78 -9.86 -11.33
N ALA A 135 -9.66 -10.48 -11.74
CA ALA A 135 -9.47 -11.92 -11.62
C ALA A 135 -9.37 -12.39 -10.16
N ASP A 136 -8.63 -11.66 -9.32
CA ASP A 136 -8.52 -11.97 -7.89
C ASP A 136 -9.85 -11.81 -7.17
N LYS A 137 -10.64 -10.78 -7.53
CA LYS A 137 -11.99 -10.58 -6.97
C LYS A 137 -12.91 -11.74 -7.32
N LYS A 138 -12.98 -12.14 -8.60
CA LYS A 138 -13.77 -13.30 -9.05
C LYS A 138 -13.34 -14.59 -8.37
N ARG A 139 -12.03 -14.80 -8.22
CA ARG A 139 -11.49 -15.98 -7.53
C ARG A 139 -11.96 -16.02 -6.08
N ASP A 140 -11.88 -14.91 -5.36
CA ASP A 140 -12.28 -14.87 -3.94
C ASP A 140 -13.80 -14.93 -3.76
N GLU A 141 -14.59 -14.37 -4.69
CA GLU A 141 -16.04 -14.56 -4.75
C GLU A 141 -16.41 -16.02 -4.96
N ALA A 142 -15.74 -16.72 -5.89
CA ALA A 142 -15.92 -18.15 -6.09
C ALA A 142 -15.55 -18.95 -4.85
N ILE A 143 -14.42 -18.64 -4.20
CA ILE A 143 -14.01 -19.29 -2.94
C ILE A 143 -15.03 -19.04 -1.83
N HIS A 144 -15.54 -17.81 -1.70
CA HIS A 144 -16.55 -17.48 -0.70
C HIS A 144 -17.84 -18.27 -0.93
N ALA A 145 -18.32 -18.32 -2.19
CA ALA A 145 -19.50 -19.10 -2.55
C ALA A 145 -19.31 -20.60 -2.27
N ILE A 146 -18.14 -21.17 -2.61
CA ILE A 146 -17.78 -22.55 -2.29
C ILE A 146 -17.79 -22.78 -0.77
N THR A 147 -17.22 -21.84 0.00
CA THR A 147 -17.14 -21.94 1.46
C THR A 147 -18.51 -21.90 2.12
N GLU A 148 -19.42 -21.04 1.64
CA GLU A 148 -20.82 -21.00 2.07
C GLU A 148 -21.54 -22.32 1.78
N LEU A 149 -21.36 -22.89 0.59
CA LEU A 149 -21.94 -24.19 0.25
C LEU A 149 -21.41 -25.31 1.15
N CYS A 150 -20.10 -25.31 1.42
CA CYS A 150 -19.50 -26.28 2.34
C CYS A 150 -20.07 -26.16 3.76
N ARG A 151 -20.24 -24.93 4.27
CA ARG A 151 -20.80 -24.67 5.61
C ARG A 151 -22.25 -25.11 5.75
N ASN A 152 -23.03 -25.04 4.68
CA ASN A 152 -24.43 -25.46 4.68
C ASN A 152 -24.63 -26.95 4.31
N SER A 153 -23.55 -27.69 4.05
CA SER A 153 -23.64 -29.07 3.63
C SER A 153 -23.76 -30.05 4.82
N ALA A 154 -24.44 -31.18 4.59
CA ALA A 154 -24.56 -32.24 5.59
C ALA A 154 -23.33 -33.19 5.64
N SER A 155 -22.50 -33.19 4.59
CA SER A 155 -21.29 -34.02 4.49
C SER A 155 -20.39 -33.53 3.35
N ASN A 156 -19.15 -34.03 3.32
CA ASN A 156 -18.21 -33.72 2.22
C ASN A 156 -18.72 -34.23 0.86
N GLY A 157 -19.43 -35.36 0.82
CA GLY A 157 -20.06 -35.85 -0.42
C GLY A 157 -21.14 -34.90 -0.92
N HIS A 158 -22.00 -34.41 0.00
CA HIS A 158 -23.03 -33.43 -0.32
C HIS A 158 -22.45 -32.06 -0.71
N SER A 159 -21.33 -31.65 -0.11
CA SER A 159 -20.58 -30.46 -0.55
C SER A 159 -20.18 -30.56 -2.02
N ALA A 160 -19.64 -31.71 -2.44
CA ALA A 160 -19.19 -31.90 -3.82
C ALA A 160 -20.34 -31.79 -4.83
N GLU A 161 -21.51 -32.35 -4.52
CA GLU A 161 -22.73 -32.22 -5.34
C GLU A 161 -23.18 -30.75 -5.46
N LEU A 162 -23.29 -30.04 -4.34
CA LEU A 162 -23.71 -28.63 -4.31
C LEU A 162 -22.75 -27.73 -5.09
N ILE A 163 -21.44 -27.93 -4.94
CA ILE A 163 -20.42 -27.17 -5.67
C ILE A 163 -20.54 -27.46 -7.17
N TYR A 164 -20.65 -28.73 -7.56
CA TYR A 164 -20.79 -29.11 -8.97
C TYR A 164 -22.03 -28.48 -9.61
N ASP A 165 -23.18 -28.54 -8.94
CA ASP A 165 -24.42 -27.94 -9.44
C ASP A 165 -24.34 -26.41 -9.51
N ALA A 166 -23.67 -25.76 -8.56
CA ALA A 166 -23.45 -24.32 -8.55
C ALA A 166 -22.55 -23.86 -9.70
N ILE A 167 -21.52 -24.64 -10.05
CA ILE A 167 -20.66 -24.36 -11.22
C ILE A 167 -21.44 -24.61 -12.51
N LYS A 168 -22.11 -25.75 -12.62
CA LYS A 168 -22.90 -26.14 -13.81
C LYS A 168 -24.03 -25.15 -14.11
N SER A 169 -24.65 -24.58 -13.08
CA SER A 169 -25.71 -23.58 -13.22
C SER A 169 -25.18 -22.15 -13.47
N GLY A 170 -23.86 -21.95 -13.45
CA GLY A 170 -23.24 -20.63 -13.62
C GLY A 170 -23.33 -19.71 -12.40
N LYS A 171 -23.83 -20.22 -11.26
CA LYS A 171 -23.85 -19.49 -9.98
C LYS A 171 -22.45 -19.26 -9.43
N ILE A 172 -21.52 -20.17 -9.73
CA ILE A 172 -20.09 -20.02 -9.46
C ILE A 172 -19.38 -20.05 -10.81
N VAL A 173 -18.67 -18.98 -11.14
CA VAL A 173 -17.82 -18.90 -12.31
C VAL A 173 -16.39 -19.12 -11.87
N ILE A 174 -15.73 -20.08 -12.50
CA ILE A 174 -14.32 -20.38 -12.29
C ILE A 174 -13.67 -20.21 -13.66
N ASP A 175 -12.87 -19.16 -13.80
CA ASP A 175 -12.11 -18.83 -15.03
C ASP A 175 -10.87 -19.74 -15.15
#